data_AF-A0A7S4VMG8-F1
#
_entry.id   AF-A0A7S4VMG8-F1
#
_cell.length_a   1.000
_cell.length_b   1.000
_cell.length_c   1.000
_cell.angle_alpha   90.00
_cell.angle_beta   90.00
_cell.angle_gamma   90.00
#
_symmetry.space_group_name_H-M   'P 1'
#
loop_
_entity.id
_entity.type
_entity.pdbx_description
1 polymer ?
#
loop_
_entity_poly.entity_id
_entity_poly.type
_entity_poly.pdbx_seq_one_letter_code
_entity_poly.pdbx_strand_id
1 'polypeptide(L)'
;MLQSPPASAQSLPYSMQPPSPQRPVSTYGSLPPGRMGPPMSMQASQLNEPKGGGFVRRFVSPKNVFITTGVILIVMLCVVPVWNAVALMEDANYVFWVGTTVPTWMVCLCAGIVGLYVITIFVFFSTARPQVQTEQTIMMIANIFITLLGLLLMLLSLPLSRQSVDTYNNLMHRCDYSEQTHRMYEYSQVLHNIRSMPECAHKFSVEECSGYEDAPPYTTMLKTMESDFHCAGFCYRKLPSVGMQTSNTTAGVTLAQGLSVSRKRRHEDHVVPLALATAASGQGKLSASDVDVQSAVARPITQYPPTLFSDANYQASCEGMAARDMKNFAGDVGFQTFYQGIYLVLVAIATGFLKLIGFCVRKDQENEFKTPVF
;
A
#
# COMPACT_ATOMS: atom_id res chain seq x y z
N MET A 1 -21.48 -18.96 -11.34
CA MET A 1 -22.46 -18.02 -10.77
C MET A 1 -21.69 -17.03 -9.91
N LEU A 2 -21.36 -15.88 -10.48
CA LEU A 2 -20.60 -14.81 -9.84
C LEU A 2 -21.62 -13.78 -9.32
N GLN A 3 -21.69 -13.63 -8.01
CA GLN A 3 -22.55 -12.64 -7.36
C GLN A 3 -21.64 -11.65 -6.63
N SER A 4 -21.48 -10.49 -7.25
CA SER A 4 -20.74 -9.33 -6.75
C SER A 4 -21.47 -8.72 -5.53
N PRO A 5 -20.77 -8.18 -4.52
CA PRO A 5 -21.40 -7.37 -3.50
C PRO A 5 -21.64 -5.92 -4.00
N PRO A 6 -22.66 -5.22 -3.48
CA PRO A 6 -22.98 -3.87 -3.90
C PRO A 6 -22.04 -2.83 -3.29
N ALA A 7 -21.54 -1.94 -4.13
CA ALA A 7 -20.84 -0.72 -3.73
C ALA A 7 -21.85 0.32 -3.22
N SER A 8 -21.70 0.75 -1.98
CA SER A 8 -22.42 1.88 -1.39
C SER A 8 -21.76 3.19 -1.84
N ALA A 9 -22.24 3.72 -2.96
CA ALA A 9 -21.93 5.06 -3.43
C ALA A 9 -22.74 6.11 -2.65
N GLN A 10 -22.08 6.95 -1.88
CA GLN A 10 -22.65 8.21 -1.39
C GLN A 10 -22.44 9.29 -2.46
N SER A 11 -23.50 9.58 -3.20
CA SER A 11 -23.58 10.68 -4.16
C SER A 11 -23.86 12.01 -3.44
N LEU A 12 -22.93 12.96 -3.50
CA LEU A 12 -23.20 14.37 -3.23
C LEU A 12 -23.67 15.06 -4.54
N PRO A 13 -24.77 15.82 -4.53
CA PRO A 13 -25.22 16.59 -5.69
C PRO A 13 -24.50 17.93 -5.74
N TYR A 14 -23.58 18.13 -6.68
CA TYR A 14 -23.12 19.47 -7.03
C TYR A 14 -23.90 19.99 -8.25
N SER A 15 -24.61 21.09 -7.98
CA SER A 15 -25.48 21.84 -8.87
C SER A 15 -24.69 22.46 -10.03
N MET A 16 -25.14 22.23 -11.26
CA MET A 16 -24.74 23.02 -12.42
C MET A 16 -25.43 24.38 -12.38
N GLN A 17 -24.66 25.46 -12.48
CA GLN A 17 -25.17 26.81 -12.66
C GLN A 17 -24.76 27.32 -14.06
N PRO A 18 -25.68 27.90 -14.85
CA PRO A 18 -25.43 28.33 -16.23
C PRO A 18 -24.68 29.67 -16.34
N PRO A 19 -24.13 30.02 -17.52
CA PRO A 19 -23.31 31.21 -17.71
C PRO A 19 -24.15 32.46 -17.98
N SER A 20 -23.67 33.61 -17.52
CA SER A 20 -24.17 34.92 -17.96
C SER A 20 -23.05 35.77 -18.57
N PRO A 21 -23.33 36.51 -19.66
CA PRO A 21 -22.36 37.30 -20.41
C PRO A 21 -22.30 38.74 -19.89
N GLN A 22 -21.14 39.42 -20.05
CA GLN A 22 -21.04 40.80 -20.57
C GLN A 22 -19.59 41.31 -20.58
N ARG A 23 -19.23 41.91 -21.72
CA ARG A 23 -18.02 42.72 -21.95
C ARG A 23 -18.11 44.03 -21.16
N PRO A 24 -16.95 44.67 -20.93
CA PRO A 24 -16.83 46.04 -21.41
C PRO A 24 -15.63 46.25 -22.33
N VAL A 25 -15.91 47.01 -23.37
CA VAL A 25 -15.00 47.66 -24.33
C VAL A 25 -14.16 48.66 -23.55
N SER A 26 -12.82 48.57 -23.66
CA SER A 26 -11.93 49.64 -23.20
C SER A 26 -11.30 50.33 -24.41
N THR A 27 -11.73 51.57 -24.54
CA THR A 27 -11.40 52.64 -25.47
C THR A 27 -9.89 52.81 -25.71
N TYR A 28 -9.50 52.79 -26.99
CA TYR A 28 -8.23 53.32 -27.45
C TYR A 28 -8.27 54.86 -27.35
N GLY A 29 -7.50 55.41 -26.42
CA GLY A 29 -7.21 56.84 -26.34
C GLY A 29 -5.96 57.17 -27.13
N SER A 30 -6.15 57.85 -28.25
CA SER A 30 -5.11 58.53 -29.04
C SER A 30 -4.48 59.69 -28.24
N LEU A 31 -3.15 59.68 -28.08
CA LEU A 31 -2.37 60.81 -27.56
C LEU A 31 -1.68 61.57 -28.72
N PRO A 32 -1.62 62.91 -28.66
CA PRO A 32 -1.08 63.77 -29.71
C PRO A 32 0.47 63.84 -29.69
N PRO A 33 1.10 64.28 -30.79
CA PRO A 33 2.54 64.49 -30.86
C PRO A 33 2.94 65.87 -30.29
N GLY A 34 4.04 65.90 -29.54
CA GLY A 34 4.89 67.09 -29.46
C GLY A 34 4.87 67.88 -28.15
N ARG A 35 5.94 67.75 -27.36
CA ARG A 35 6.62 68.88 -26.72
C ARG A 35 8.00 68.47 -26.21
N MET A 36 9.05 68.95 -26.87
CA MET A 36 10.41 69.00 -26.30
C MET A 36 10.40 69.98 -25.13
N GLY A 37 10.73 69.50 -23.93
CA GLY A 37 10.98 70.29 -22.74
C GLY A 37 12.47 70.47 -22.48
N PRO A 38 12.89 71.53 -21.74
CA PRO A 38 14.28 71.90 -21.53
C PRO A 38 14.99 71.02 -20.48
N PRO A 39 16.33 71.07 -20.39
CA PRO A 39 17.10 70.29 -19.43
C PRO A 39 16.83 70.79 -18.01
N MET A 40 16.15 69.97 -17.19
CA MET A 40 16.07 70.22 -15.75
C MET A 40 17.39 69.84 -15.10
N SER A 41 18.05 70.86 -14.57
CA SER A 41 19.21 70.82 -13.72
C SER A 41 19.01 69.90 -12.52
N MET A 42 20.01 69.04 -12.29
CA MET A 42 20.26 68.31 -11.06
C MET A 42 20.08 69.19 -9.82
N GLN A 43 19.15 68.83 -8.94
CA GLN A 43 19.18 69.27 -7.56
C GLN A 43 19.36 68.03 -6.68
N ALA A 44 20.59 67.88 -6.20
CA ALA A 44 21.01 66.84 -5.29
C ALA A 44 20.27 66.98 -3.94
N SER A 45 19.11 66.35 -3.83
CA SER A 45 18.49 66.10 -2.53
C SER A 45 19.26 64.98 -1.85
N GLN A 46 20.13 65.35 -0.91
CA GLN A 46 20.72 64.43 0.06
C GLN A 46 19.64 63.93 1.00
N LEU A 47 18.92 62.88 0.57
CA LEU A 47 18.05 62.13 1.45
C LEU A 47 18.94 61.19 2.28
N ASN A 48 19.01 61.47 3.58
CA ASN A 48 19.66 60.64 4.59
C ASN A 48 19.30 59.16 4.39
N GLU A 49 20.27 58.33 4.00
CA GLU A 49 20.14 56.88 3.97
C GLU A 49 19.88 56.34 5.39
N PRO A 50 18.78 55.61 5.63
CA PRO A 50 18.59 54.91 6.89
C PRO A 50 19.63 53.80 7.02
N LYS A 51 20.63 54.02 7.87
CA LYS A 51 21.75 53.10 8.19
C LYS A 51 21.33 51.79 8.92
N GLY A 52 20.07 51.38 8.86
CA GLY A 52 19.51 50.31 9.71
C GLY A 52 19.25 48.94 9.06
N GLY A 53 19.47 48.75 7.75
CA GLY A 53 18.96 47.57 7.02
C GLY A 53 19.97 46.54 6.51
N GLY A 54 21.23 46.57 6.97
CA GLY A 54 22.34 45.85 6.31
C GLY A 54 22.30 44.32 6.40
N PHE A 55 21.55 43.73 7.34
CA PHE A 55 21.60 42.29 7.58
C PHE A 55 20.73 41.50 6.59
N VAL A 56 19.57 42.02 6.18
CA VAL A 56 18.61 41.27 5.33
C VAL A 56 19.06 41.20 3.86
N ARG A 57 19.75 42.22 3.33
CA ARG A 57 20.16 42.25 1.91
C ARG A 57 21.29 41.27 1.56
N ARG A 58 22.06 40.76 2.53
CA ARG A 58 23.13 39.76 2.26
C ARG A 58 22.62 38.33 2.13
N PHE A 59 21.44 38.01 2.65
CA PHE A 59 20.93 36.63 2.62
C PHE A 59 20.13 36.29 1.35
N VAL A 60 19.67 37.28 0.58
CA VAL A 60 18.88 37.04 -0.63
C VAL A 60 19.77 37.07 -1.88
N SER A 61 20.76 36.19 -1.92
CA SER A 61 21.39 35.86 -3.20
C SER A 61 20.40 34.99 -4.00
N PRO A 62 20.05 35.34 -5.25
CA PRO A 62 19.13 34.55 -6.06
C PRO A 62 19.56 33.07 -6.14
N LYS A 63 20.86 32.79 -6.08
CA LYS A 63 21.41 31.43 -5.99
C LYS A 63 20.88 30.66 -4.78
N ASN A 64 20.94 31.25 -3.60
CA ASN A 64 20.50 30.59 -2.37
C ASN A 64 18.98 30.35 -2.37
N VAL A 65 18.21 31.27 -2.96
CA VAL A 65 16.75 31.12 -3.09
C VAL A 65 16.42 29.91 -3.96
N PHE A 66 17.04 29.76 -5.14
CA PHE A 66 16.77 28.61 -6.01
C PHE A 66 17.21 27.28 -5.41
N ILE A 67 18.39 27.23 -4.79
CA ILE A 67 18.89 26.02 -4.12
C ILE A 67 17.92 25.61 -3.01
N THR A 68 17.54 26.55 -2.15
CA THR A 68 16.67 26.27 -1.00
C THR A 68 15.28 25.83 -1.46
N THR A 69 14.68 26.52 -2.43
CA THR A 69 13.36 26.18 -2.96
C THR A 69 13.34 24.79 -3.60
N GLY A 70 14.36 24.45 -4.40
CA GLY A 70 14.45 23.14 -5.04
C GLY A 70 14.64 22.00 -4.04
N VAL A 71 15.49 22.19 -3.03
CA VAL A 71 15.68 21.21 -1.94
C VAL A 71 14.39 21.03 -1.15
N ILE A 72 13.73 22.11 -0.74
CA ILE A 72 12.46 22.06 -0.01
C ILE A 72 11.40 21.30 -0.82
N LEU A 73 11.29 21.57 -2.11
CA LEU A 73 10.35 20.89 -3.01
C LEU A 73 10.62 19.38 -3.01
N ILE A 74 11.85 18.94 -3.26
CA ILE A 74 12.17 17.51 -3.33
C ILE A 74 11.98 16.84 -1.97
N VAL A 75 12.39 17.48 -0.87
CA VAL A 75 12.17 16.96 0.49
C VAL A 75 10.68 16.79 0.75
N MET A 76 9.85 17.79 0.42
CA MET A 76 8.40 17.71 0.58
C MET A 76 7.81 16.54 -0.23
N LEU A 77 8.27 16.31 -1.47
CA LEU A 77 7.83 15.17 -2.28
C LEU A 77 8.26 13.82 -1.68
N CYS A 78 9.39 13.76 -0.97
CA CYS A 78 9.88 12.56 -0.29
C CYS A 78 9.20 12.28 1.06
N VAL A 79 8.48 13.23 1.66
CA VAL A 79 7.80 12.99 2.96
C VAL A 79 6.75 11.90 2.85
N VAL A 80 5.91 11.92 1.80
CA VAL A 80 4.84 10.92 1.62
C VAL A 80 5.38 9.49 1.53
N PRO A 81 6.36 9.15 0.65
CA PRO A 81 6.88 7.80 0.58
C PRO A 81 7.65 7.39 1.85
N VAL A 82 8.35 8.32 2.51
CA VAL A 82 9.03 8.02 3.79
C VAL A 82 8.01 7.71 4.88
N TRP A 83 6.93 8.49 4.98
CA TRP A 83 5.85 8.25 5.93
C TRP A 83 5.20 6.88 5.71
N ASN A 84 4.89 6.55 4.45
CA ASN A 84 4.35 5.24 4.08
C ASN A 84 5.29 4.09 4.45
N ALA A 85 6.60 4.26 4.26
CA ALA A 85 7.59 3.26 4.66
C ALA A 85 7.66 3.09 6.18
N VAL A 86 7.56 4.18 6.96
CA VAL A 86 7.51 4.11 8.43
C VAL A 86 6.24 3.40 8.88
N ALA A 87 5.08 3.72 8.32
CA ALA A 87 3.83 3.05 8.64
C ALA A 87 3.89 1.53 8.38
N LEU A 88 4.53 1.11 7.27
CA LEU A 88 4.76 -0.32 6.99
C LEU A 88 5.71 -0.99 8.00
N MET A 89 6.66 -0.25 8.57
CA MET A 89 7.59 -0.78 9.59
C MET A 89 6.98 -0.81 10.99
N GLU A 90 5.96 0.00 11.26
CA GLU A 90 5.21 -0.02 12.53
C GLU A 90 4.17 -1.14 12.58
N ASP A 91 3.69 -1.61 11.42
CA ASP A 91 2.72 -2.70 11.35
C ASP A 91 3.36 -4.08 11.59
N ALA A 92 3.03 -4.70 12.73
CA ALA A 92 3.58 -5.99 13.13
C ALA A 92 3.23 -7.11 12.14
N ASN A 93 2.05 -7.05 11.52
CA ASN A 93 1.60 -8.03 10.54
C ASN A 93 2.47 -8.00 9.29
N TYR A 94 2.70 -6.82 8.71
CA TYR A 94 3.59 -6.62 7.58
C TYR A 94 5.04 -7.02 7.90
N VAL A 95 5.57 -6.57 9.04
CA VAL A 95 6.95 -6.87 9.46
C VAL A 95 7.16 -8.37 9.66
N PHE A 96 6.17 -9.08 10.20
CA PHE A 96 6.26 -10.53 10.40
C PHE A 96 6.27 -11.30 9.07
N TRP A 97 5.37 -10.99 8.13
CA TRP A 97 5.23 -11.77 6.89
C TRP A 97 6.21 -11.39 5.77
N VAL A 98 6.48 -10.10 5.62
CA VAL A 98 7.26 -9.55 4.49
C VAL A 98 8.64 -9.06 4.94
N GLY A 99 8.72 -8.53 6.17
CA GLY A 99 9.94 -7.95 6.72
C GLY A 99 10.14 -6.47 6.37
N THR A 100 11.21 -5.89 6.90
CA THR A 100 11.49 -4.45 6.81
C THR A 100 12.35 -4.04 5.60
N THR A 101 12.79 -5.00 4.78
CA THR A 101 13.75 -4.76 3.70
C THR A 101 13.24 -3.76 2.67
N VAL A 102 12.03 -3.92 2.15
CA VAL A 102 11.46 -3.03 1.11
C VAL A 102 11.24 -1.60 1.61
N PRO A 103 10.57 -1.37 2.78
CA PRO A 103 10.47 -0.04 3.36
C PRO A 103 11.84 0.62 3.63
N THR A 104 12.83 -0.15 4.09
CA THR A 104 14.19 0.37 4.33
C THR A 104 14.83 0.87 3.02
N TRP A 105 14.73 0.09 1.93
CA TRP A 105 15.20 0.54 0.61
C TRP A 105 14.48 1.80 0.15
N MET A 106 13.17 1.91 0.38
CA MET A 106 12.38 3.08 0.03
C MET A 106 12.87 4.35 0.73
N VAL A 107 13.14 4.29 2.03
CA VAL A 107 13.70 5.41 2.81
C VAL A 107 15.11 5.76 2.33
N CYS A 108 15.99 4.76 2.19
CA CYS A 108 17.37 4.96 1.73
C CYS A 108 17.44 5.60 0.34
N LEU A 109 16.60 5.16 -0.59
CA LEU A 109 16.56 5.71 -1.95
C LEU A 109 16.00 7.13 -1.99
N CYS A 110 14.98 7.44 -1.19
CA CYS A 110 14.47 8.82 -1.06
C CYS A 110 15.54 9.77 -0.49
N ALA A 111 16.21 9.38 0.59
CA ALA A 111 17.32 10.13 1.16
C ALA A 111 18.49 10.28 0.17
N GLY A 112 18.80 9.21 -0.56
CA GLY A 112 19.82 9.20 -1.61
C GLY A 112 19.52 10.19 -2.74
N ILE A 113 18.28 10.27 -3.22
CA ILE A 113 17.87 11.23 -4.26
C ILE A 113 18.03 12.67 -3.77
N VAL A 114 17.63 12.98 -2.53
CA VAL A 114 17.81 14.31 -1.93
C VAL A 114 19.30 14.66 -1.85
N GLY A 115 20.13 13.74 -1.36
CA GLY A 115 21.58 13.94 -1.28
C GLY A 115 22.22 14.15 -2.66
N LEU A 116 21.85 13.34 -3.65
CA LEU A 116 22.36 13.41 -5.01
C LEU A 116 21.95 14.74 -5.67
N TYR A 117 20.73 15.24 -5.42
CA TYR A 117 20.29 16.55 -5.88
C TYR A 117 21.15 17.68 -5.29
N VAL A 118 21.35 17.69 -3.97
CA VAL A 118 22.17 18.72 -3.29
C VAL A 118 23.59 18.73 -3.82
N ILE A 119 24.22 17.54 -3.96
CA ILE A 119 25.56 17.40 -4.52
C ILE A 119 25.60 17.92 -5.95
N THR A 120 24.63 17.54 -6.79
CA THR A 120 24.58 17.96 -8.21
C THR A 120 24.46 19.47 -8.33
N ILE A 121 23.62 20.10 -7.53
CA ILE A 121 23.45 21.56 -7.51
C ILE A 121 24.73 22.25 -7.00
N PHE A 122 25.37 21.72 -5.96
CA PHE A 122 26.63 22.27 -5.43
C PHE A 122 27.75 22.18 -6.46
N VAL A 123 27.92 21.02 -7.12
CA VAL A 123 28.90 20.82 -8.19
C VAL A 123 28.59 21.74 -9.38
N PHE A 124 27.31 21.89 -9.76
CA PHE A 124 26.90 22.77 -10.83
C PHE A 124 27.30 24.22 -10.55
N PHE A 125 27.00 24.77 -9.37
CA PHE A 125 27.35 26.16 -9.05
C PHE A 125 28.85 26.38 -8.84
N SER A 126 29.59 25.36 -8.41
CA SER A 126 31.04 25.43 -8.19
C SER A 126 31.82 25.37 -9.50
N THR A 127 31.35 24.57 -10.46
CA THR A 127 32.11 24.27 -11.69
C THR A 127 31.60 25.03 -12.92
N ALA A 128 30.30 25.36 -12.97
CA ALA A 128 29.71 25.95 -14.18
C ALA A 128 30.01 27.45 -14.32
N ARG A 129 30.34 27.89 -15.53
CA ARG A 129 30.55 29.32 -15.85
C ARG A 129 29.27 30.12 -15.57
N PRO A 130 29.35 31.38 -15.10
CA PRO A 130 28.18 32.19 -14.76
C PRO A 130 27.22 32.40 -15.94
N GLN A 131 27.72 32.33 -17.18
CA GLN A 131 26.90 32.41 -18.41
C GLN A 131 25.93 31.23 -18.57
N VAL A 132 26.23 30.05 -18.03
CA VAL A 132 25.36 28.86 -18.12
C VAL A 132 24.52 28.61 -16.87
N GLN A 133 24.72 29.41 -15.81
CA GLN A 133 23.95 29.38 -14.56
C GLN A 133 22.57 30.05 -14.76
N THR A 134 21.85 29.63 -15.78
CA THR A 134 20.52 30.16 -16.11
C THR A 134 19.46 29.43 -15.29
N GLU A 135 18.36 30.15 -15.00
CA GLU A 135 17.17 29.60 -14.34
C GLU A 135 16.62 28.38 -15.08
N GLN A 136 16.74 28.39 -16.42
CA GLN A 136 16.35 27.31 -17.30
C GLN A 136 17.08 26.00 -16.98
N THR A 137 18.41 26.04 -16.87
CA THR A 137 19.23 24.84 -16.58
C THR A 137 18.93 24.31 -15.18
N ILE A 138 18.78 25.19 -14.19
CA ILE A 138 18.47 24.80 -12.81
C ILE A 138 17.12 24.08 -12.73
N MET A 139 16.08 24.63 -13.38
CA MET A 139 14.78 23.96 -13.45
C MET A 139 14.84 22.66 -14.27
N MET A 140 15.74 22.54 -15.26
CA MET A 140 15.92 21.28 -16.01
C MET A 140 16.51 20.19 -15.11
N ILE A 141 17.50 20.53 -14.29
CA ILE A 141 18.07 19.63 -13.28
C ILE A 141 16.96 19.18 -12.33
N ALA A 142 16.17 20.10 -11.76
CA ALA A 142 15.06 19.75 -10.87
C ALA A 142 14.07 18.75 -11.51
N ASN A 143 13.67 18.98 -12.77
CA ASN A 143 12.78 18.07 -13.49
C ASN A 143 13.36 16.67 -13.70
N ILE A 144 14.68 16.55 -13.91
CA ILE A 144 15.35 15.24 -14.01
C ILE A 144 15.23 14.47 -12.70
N PHE A 145 15.46 15.13 -11.56
CA PHE A 145 15.32 14.49 -10.24
C PHE A 145 13.87 14.15 -9.87
N ILE A 146 12.92 15.02 -10.21
CA ILE A 146 11.48 14.72 -10.02
C ILE A 146 11.07 13.50 -10.86
N THR A 147 11.55 13.41 -12.10
CA THR A 147 11.29 12.24 -12.97
C THR A 147 11.94 10.98 -12.40
N LEU A 148 13.21 11.08 -11.96
CA LEU A 148 13.94 9.97 -11.34
C LEU A 148 13.22 9.47 -10.08
N LEU A 149 12.75 10.39 -9.22
CA LEU A 149 11.95 10.06 -8.05
C LEU A 149 10.65 9.35 -8.46
N GLY A 150 9.92 9.88 -9.45
CA GLY A 150 8.69 9.26 -9.95
C GLY A 150 8.89 7.84 -10.48
N LEU A 151 9.94 7.63 -11.28
CA LEU A 151 10.31 6.30 -11.79
C LEU A 151 10.69 5.33 -10.66
N LEU A 152 11.45 5.81 -9.67
CA LEU A 152 11.86 5.01 -8.53
C LEU A 152 10.67 4.58 -7.67
N LEU A 153 9.73 5.49 -7.40
CA LEU A 153 8.49 5.17 -6.67
C LEU A 153 7.65 4.12 -7.43
N MET A 154 7.53 4.25 -8.76
CA MET A 154 6.87 3.22 -9.58
C MET A 154 7.58 1.86 -9.47
N LEU A 155 8.91 1.82 -9.54
CA LEU A 155 9.66 0.56 -9.44
C LEU A 155 9.53 -0.10 -8.07
N LEU A 156 9.55 0.67 -6.98
CA LEU A 156 9.38 0.16 -5.61
C LEU A 156 7.96 -0.32 -5.31
N SER A 157 6.95 0.24 -5.98
CA SER A 157 5.56 -0.19 -5.79
C SER A 157 5.28 -1.60 -6.31
N LEU A 158 6.05 -2.09 -7.30
CA LEU A 158 5.90 -3.41 -7.89
C LEU A 158 6.20 -4.55 -6.90
N PRO A 159 7.39 -4.63 -6.26
CA PRO A 159 7.65 -5.67 -5.27
C PRO A 159 6.72 -5.57 -4.06
N LEU A 160 6.38 -4.35 -3.62
CA LEU A 160 5.46 -4.15 -2.50
C LEU A 160 4.06 -4.73 -2.79
N SER A 161 3.50 -4.41 -3.96
CA SER A 161 2.20 -4.94 -4.38
C SER A 161 2.22 -6.45 -4.59
N ARG A 162 3.30 -6.97 -5.19
CA ARG A 162 3.45 -8.42 -5.40
C ARG A 162 3.54 -9.19 -4.09
N GLN A 163 4.37 -8.73 -3.15
CA GLN A 163 4.53 -9.36 -1.85
C GLN A 163 3.21 -9.36 -1.06
N SER A 164 2.48 -8.24 -1.06
CA SER A 164 1.14 -8.17 -0.44
C SER A 164 0.19 -9.22 -1.00
N VAL A 165 0.12 -9.38 -2.33
CA VAL A 165 -0.76 -10.37 -2.98
C VAL A 165 -0.30 -11.81 -2.73
N ASP A 166 1.01 -12.07 -2.77
CA ASP A 166 1.56 -13.40 -2.50
C ASP A 166 1.29 -13.82 -1.05
N THR A 167 1.54 -12.94 -0.08
CA THR A 167 1.22 -13.16 1.35
C THR A 167 -0.29 -13.34 1.57
N TYR A 168 -1.13 -12.50 0.96
CA TYR A 168 -2.59 -12.65 1.01
C TYR A 168 -3.02 -14.05 0.54
N ASN A 169 -2.49 -14.51 -0.59
CA ASN A 169 -2.85 -15.82 -1.14
C ASN A 169 -2.34 -16.97 -0.26
N ASN A 170 -1.16 -16.84 0.33
CA ASN A 170 -0.61 -17.82 1.26
C ASN A 170 -1.48 -17.93 2.51
N LEU A 171 -1.86 -16.80 3.12
CA LEU A 171 -2.73 -16.77 4.30
C LEU A 171 -4.16 -17.25 4.00
N MET A 172 -4.76 -16.81 2.89
CA MET A 172 -6.16 -17.10 2.59
C MET A 172 -6.38 -18.51 2.02
N HIS A 173 -5.43 -19.02 1.24
CA HIS A 173 -5.65 -20.24 0.44
C HIS A 173 -4.68 -21.38 0.76
N ARG A 174 -3.52 -21.11 1.36
CA ARG A 174 -2.44 -22.09 1.54
C ARG A 174 -1.86 -22.07 2.95
N CYS A 175 -2.66 -21.65 3.93
CA CYS A 175 -2.17 -21.39 5.28
C CYS A 175 -1.55 -22.61 5.97
N ASP A 176 -1.97 -23.81 5.59
CA ASP A 176 -1.57 -25.10 6.15
C ASP A 176 -0.24 -25.62 5.59
N TYR A 177 0.15 -25.25 4.37
CA TYR A 177 1.29 -25.83 3.68
C TYR A 177 2.23 -24.83 2.99
N SER A 178 1.94 -23.53 3.01
CA SER A 178 2.87 -22.54 2.47
C SER A 178 4.11 -22.43 3.37
N GLU A 179 5.30 -22.29 2.79
CA GLU A 179 6.55 -22.16 3.56
C GLU A 179 6.50 -20.99 4.56
N GLN A 180 5.82 -19.90 4.18
CA GLN A 180 5.66 -18.71 5.04
C GLN A 180 4.76 -18.97 6.25
N THR A 181 3.64 -19.68 6.09
CA THR A 181 2.60 -19.82 7.13
C THR A 181 2.68 -21.14 7.90
N HIS A 182 3.35 -22.16 7.35
CA HIS A 182 3.30 -23.52 7.88
C HIS A 182 3.84 -23.62 9.31
N ARG A 183 4.96 -22.95 9.62
CA ARG A 183 5.49 -22.92 10.99
C ARG A 183 4.51 -22.29 11.98
N MET A 184 3.88 -21.17 11.60
CA MET A 184 2.85 -20.53 12.42
C MET A 184 1.66 -21.47 12.68
N TYR A 185 1.25 -22.19 11.64
CA TYR A 185 0.18 -23.17 11.73
C TYR A 185 0.53 -24.29 12.73
N GLU A 186 1.72 -24.88 12.65
CA GLU A 186 2.18 -25.91 13.61
C GLU A 186 2.06 -25.45 15.07
N TYR A 187 2.60 -24.26 15.39
CA TYR A 187 2.50 -23.70 16.74
C TYR A 187 1.06 -23.44 17.16
N SER A 188 0.23 -22.90 16.26
CA SER A 188 -1.19 -22.67 16.57
C SER A 188 -1.93 -23.96 16.91
N GLN A 189 -1.63 -25.07 16.23
CA GLN A 189 -2.24 -26.37 16.50
C GLN A 189 -1.80 -26.92 17.87
N VAL A 190 -0.50 -26.81 18.21
CA VAL A 190 0.01 -27.21 19.52
C VAL A 190 -0.68 -26.41 20.64
N LEU A 191 -0.80 -25.10 20.49
CA LEU A 191 -1.45 -24.25 21.49
C LEU A 191 -2.95 -24.57 21.64
N HIS A 192 -3.66 -24.85 20.53
CA HIS A 192 -5.05 -25.30 20.62
C HIS A 192 -5.19 -26.66 21.28
N ASN A 193 -4.26 -27.59 21.05
CA ASN A 193 -4.24 -28.88 21.74
C ASN A 193 -4.06 -28.68 23.26
N ILE A 194 -3.18 -27.78 23.69
CA ILE A 194 -3.03 -27.41 25.12
C ILE A 194 -4.33 -26.79 25.66
N ARG A 195 -4.92 -25.84 24.92
CA ARG A 195 -6.19 -25.18 25.28
C ARG A 195 -7.37 -26.15 25.40
N SER A 196 -7.35 -27.24 24.63
CA SER A 196 -8.38 -28.28 24.67
C SER A 196 -8.33 -29.18 25.92
N MET A 197 -7.23 -29.13 26.69
CA MET A 197 -7.13 -29.88 27.94
C MET A 197 -8.09 -29.29 28.99
N PRO A 198 -8.79 -30.13 29.77
CA PRO A 198 -9.81 -29.66 30.73
C PRO A 198 -9.24 -28.73 31.80
N GLU A 199 -7.98 -28.92 32.22
CA GLU A 199 -7.31 -28.05 33.20
C GLU A 199 -6.97 -26.66 32.64
N CYS A 200 -6.78 -26.55 31.32
CA CYS A 200 -6.43 -25.32 30.62
C CYS A 200 -7.67 -24.57 30.11
N ALA A 201 -8.75 -25.30 29.78
CA ALA A 201 -9.98 -24.74 29.21
C ALA A 201 -10.63 -23.66 30.09
N HIS A 202 -10.39 -23.69 31.40
CA HIS A 202 -10.92 -22.73 32.37
C HIS A 202 -9.97 -21.59 32.74
N LYS A 203 -8.74 -21.56 32.20
CA LYS A 203 -7.78 -20.47 32.44
C LYS A 203 -8.07 -19.29 31.52
N PHE A 204 -7.57 -18.10 31.84
CA PHE A 204 -7.79 -16.92 31.00
C PHE A 204 -6.97 -16.95 29.69
N SER A 205 -5.74 -17.48 29.76
CA SER A 205 -4.79 -17.54 28.65
C SER A 205 -4.08 -18.89 28.63
N VAL A 206 -3.70 -19.37 27.45
CA VAL A 206 -2.87 -20.56 27.25
C VAL A 206 -1.50 -20.40 27.93
N GLU A 207 -1.05 -19.17 28.17
CA GLU A 207 0.19 -18.87 28.89
C GLU A 207 0.21 -19.40 30.33
N GLU A 208 -0.96 -19.56 30.95
CA GLU A 208 -1.08 -20.11 32.30
C GLU A 208 -1.13 -21.64 32.31
N CYS A 209 -1.22 -22.28 31.14
CA CYS A 209 -1.45 -23.71 31.04
C CYS A 209 -0.15 -24.52 31.17
N SER A 210 -0.29 -25.71 31.75
CA SER A 210 0.82 -26.68 31.83
C SER A 210 1.27 -27.06 30.42
N GLY A 211 2.57 -26.95 30.14
CA GLY A 211 3.16 -27.31 28.85
C GLY A 211 3.19 -26.19 27.82
N TYR A 212 2.71 -24.99 28.16
CA TYR A 212 2.98 -23.80 27.35
C TYR A 212 4.47 -23.43 27.43
N GLU A 213 5.09 -23.25 26.28
CA GLU A 213 6.44 -22.72 26.14
C GLU A 213 6.41 -21.58 25.12
N ASP A 214 7.00 -20.44 25.47
CA ASP A 214 7.05 -19.29 24.57
C ASP A 214 8.06 -19.55 23.44
N ALA A 215 7.60 -19.42 22.20
CA ALA A 215 8.38 -19.71 21.00
C ALA A 215 8.35 -18.51 20.03
N PRO A 216 9.04 -17.41 20.38
CA PRO A 216 9.12 -16.25 19.51
C PRO A 216 9.80 -16.61 18.17
N PRO A 217 9.36 -16.02 17.04
CA PRO A 217 8.37 -14.95 16.93
C PRO A 217 6.91 -15.44 16.80
N TYR A 218 6.64 -16.75 16.77
CA TYR A 218 5.34 -17.31 16.39
C TYR A 218 4.27 -17.12 17.47
N THR A 219 4.57 -17.46 18.73
CA THR A 219 3.64 -17.28 19.86
C THR A 219 3.29 -15.81 20.07
N THR A 220 4.29 -14.92 19.99
CA THR A 220 4.11 -13.47 20.08
C THR A 220 3.18 -12.97 18.98
N MET A 221 3.39 -13.38 17.73
CA MET A 221 2.58 -12.95 16.61
C MET A 221 1.13 -13.48 16.71
N LEU A 222 0.92 -14.73 17.13
CA LEU A 222 -0.45 -15.24 17.37
C LEU A 222 -1.18 -14.42 18.44
N LYS A 223 -0.47 -14.02 19.50
CA LYS A 223 -1.00 -13.14 20.54
C LYS A 223 -1.36 -11.75 20.01
N THR A 224 -0.45 -11.13 19.25
CA THR A 224 -0.68 -9.83 18.59
C THR A 224 -1.87 -9.89 17.63
N MET A 225 -1.98 -10.95 16.82
CA MET A 225 -3.11 -11.12 15.90
C MET A 225 -4.43 -11.24 16.66
N GLU A 226 -4.48 -12.04 17.73
CA GLU A 226 -5.69 -12.18 18.55
C GLU A 226 -6.09 -10.86 19.22
N SER A 227 -5.12 -10.11 19.77
CA SER A 227 -5.37 -8.83 20.45
C SER A 227 -5.81 -7.73 19.49
N ASP A 228 -5.13 -7.61 18.34
CA ASP A 228 -5.28 -6.46 17.46
C ASP A 228 -6.41 -6.67 16.45
N PHE A 229 -6.59 -7.90 15.97
CA PHE A 229 -7.64 -8.24 15.01
C PHE A 229 -8.90 -8.83 15.62
N HIS A 230 -8.93 -9.07 16.93
CA HIS A 230 -10.08 -9.66 17.63
C HIS A 230 -10.57 -10.93 16.92
N CYS A 231 -9.66 -11.88 16.76
CA CYS A 231 -9.84 -13.11 16.00
C CYS A 231 -9.45 -14.34 16.84
N ALA A 232 -9.87 -15.53 16.42
CA ALA A 232 -9.55 -16.79 17.07
C ALA A 232 -9.13 -17.85 16.04
N GLY A 233 -8.08 -18.60 16.38
CA GLY A 233 -7.53 -19.67 15.56
C GLY A 233 -6.78 -19.20 14.32
N PHE A 234 -5.94 -20.10 13.82
CA PHE A 234 -5.11 -19.89 12.64
C PHE A 234 -5.25 -21.07 11.68
N CYS A 235 -5.56 -20.76 10.41
CA CYS A 235 -5.84 -21.72 9.35
C CYS A 235 -7.01 -22.69 9.67
N TYR A 236 -8.04 -22.19 10.35
CA TYR A 236 -9.19 -23.01 10.69
C TYR A 236 -10.06 -23.29 9.46
N ARG A 237 -10.15 -24.56 9.06
CA ARG A 237 -11.14 -25.01 8.08
C ARG A 237 -12.33 -25.58 8.81
N LYS A 238 -13.49 -24.92 8.66
CA LYS A 238 -14.77 -25.52 9.03
C LYS A 238 -14.90 -26.83 8.26
N LEU A 239 -14.91 -27.96 8.97
CA LEU A 239 -15.20 -29.24 8.33
C LEU A 239 -16.55 -29.08 7.63
N PRO A 240 -16.66 -29.47 6.34
CA PRO A 240 -17.95 -29.51 5.69
C PRO A 240 -18.83 -30.35 6.60
N SER A 241 -19.90 -29.74 7.12
CA SER A 241 -20.89 -30.47 7.90
C SER A 241 -21.29 -31.62 7.02
N VAL A 242 -20.85 -32.83 7.36
CA VAL A 242 -21.19 -34.04 6.62
C VAL A 242 -22.68 -34.13 6.82
N GLY A 243 -23.41 -33.53 5.89
CA GLY A 243 -24.84 -33.70 5.80
C GLY A 243 -24.98 -35.19 5.67
N MET A 244 -25.42 -35.83 6.75
CA MET A 244 -25.85 -37.21 6.74
C MET A 244 -27.03 -37.22 5.78
N GLN A 245 -26.73 -37.28 4.48
CA GLN A 245 -27.69 -37.62 3.46
C GLN A 245 -28.01 -39.06 3.78
N THR A 246 -29.04 -39.25 4.60
CA THR A 246 -29.81 -40.48 4.69
C THR A 246 -30.33 -40.74 3.28
N SER A 247 -29.47 -41.31 2.44
CA SER A 247 -29.86 -41.99 1.23
C SER A 247 -30.70 -43.17 1.68
N ASN A 248 -32.01 -42.96 1.80
CA ASN A 248 -33.01 -44.02 1.71
C ASN A 248 -32.98 -44.57 0.28
N THR A 249 -31.86 -45.17 -0.12
CA THR A 249 -31.75 -45.91 -1.37
C THR A 249 -32.05 -47.36 -1.04
N THR A 250 -33.34 -47.68 -1.10
CA THR A 250 -33.85 -49.04 -1.22
C THR A 250 -33.06 -49.75 -2.32
N ALA A 251 -32.51 -50.91 -1.96
CA ALA A 251 -31.66 -51.73 -2.80
C ALA A 251 -32.28 -52.01 -4.18
N GLY A 252 -31.56 -51.62 -5.23
CA GLY A 252 -31.74 -52.09 -6.60
C GLY A 252 -30.38 -52.49 -7.14
N VAL A 253 -30.00 -53.75 -6.93
CA VAL A 253 -28.78 -54.37 -7.47
C VAL A 253 -28.87 -54.38 -8.99
N THR A 254 -27.95 -53.70 -9.68
CA THR A 254 -27.64 -54.03 -11.07
C THR A 254 -26.14 -53.95 -11.30
N LEU A 255 -25.52 -55.12 -11.46
CA LEU A 255 -24.18 -55.32 -12.01
C LEU A 255 -24.16 -54.89 -13.48
N ALA A 256 -23.23 -54.02 -13.88
CA ALA A 256 -22.61 -54.07 -15.22
C ALA A 256 -21.36 -53.16 -15.31
N GLN A 257 -20.20 -53.83 -15.35
CA GLN A 257 -19.10 -53.67 -16.31
C GLN A 257 -18.55 -52.27 -16.65
N GLY A 258 -17.31 -52.05 -16.20
CA GLY A 258 -16.14 -51.88 -17.08
C GLY A 258 -16.04 -50.61 -17.94
N LEU A 259 -15.06 -49.76 -17.62
CA LEU A 259 -13.92 -49.51 -18.53
C LEU A 259 -12.83 -48.65 -17.88
N SER A 260 -11.61 -49.17 -18.08
CA SER A 260 -10.28 -48.62 -17.90
C SER A 260 -10.10 -47.12 -18.16
N VAL A 261 -9.45 -46.42 -17.22
CA VAL A 261 -8.70 -45.19 -17.51
C VAL A 261 -7.28 -45.30 -16.95
N SER A 262 -6.36 -45.02 -17.85
CA SER A 262 -4.91 -45.20 -17.79
C SER A 262 -4.24 -44.23 -16.82
N ARG A 263 -3.39 -44.78 -15.96
CA ARG A 263 -2.61 -44.10 -14.91
C ARG A 263 -1.19 -43.88 -15.42
N LYS A 264 -0.70 -42.64 -15.50
CA LYS A 264 0.69 -42.32 -15.88
C LYS A 264 1.36 -41.32 -14.92
N ARG A 265 2.34 -41.87 -14.17
CA ARG A 265 3.57 -41.29 -13.56
C ARG A 265 3.38 -40.29 -12.40
N ARG A 266 3.75 -40.66 -11.17
CA ARG A 266 5.10 -40.75 -10.55
C ARG A 266 5.63 -39.38 -10.10
N HIS A 267 5.40 -39.07 -8.82
CA HIS A 267 6.39 -38.48 -7.93
C HIS A 267 6.23 -39.19 -6.59
N GLU A 268 7.26 -39.92 -6.17
CA GLU A 268 7.38 -40.53 -4.84
C GLU A 268 8.01 -39.50 -3.93
N ASP A 269 7.25 -39.00 -2.96
CA ASP A 269 7.82 -38.37 -1.76
C ASP A 269 7.35 -39.19 -0.57
N HIS A 270 8.33 -39.82 0.09
CA HIS A 270 8.14 -40.63 1.29
C HIS A 270 7.69 -39.74 2.45
N VAL A 271 6.41 -39.80 2.79
CA VAL A 271 5.93 -39.39 4.10
C VAL A 271 5.17 -40.57 4.71
N VAL A 272 5.66 -41.01 5.87
CA VAL A 272 5.14 -42.12 6.67
C VAL A 272 3.68 -41.85 7.07
N PRO A 273 2.70 -42.68 6.68
CA PRO A 273 1.36 -42.57 7.23
C PRO A 273 1.32 -43.24 8.61
N LEU A 274 1.04 -42.44 9.64
CA LEU A 274 0.69 -42.93 10.98
C LEU A 274 -0.66 -43.66 10.89
N ALA A 275 -0.62 -44.98 11.05
CA ALA A 275 -1.79 -45.86 11.02
C ALA A 275 -2.71 -45.58 12.21
N LEU A 276 -3.97 -45.25 11.94
CA LEU A 276 -5.03 -45.21 12.94
C LEU A 276 -6.09 -46.28 12.65
N ALA A 277 -6.02 -47.33 13.47
CA ALA A 277 -7.06 -48.23 13.95
C ALA A 277 -8.23 -48.63 13.02
N THR A 278 -8.17 -49.90 12.63
CA THR A 278 -9.27 -50.80 12.30
C THR A 278 -10.35 -50.82 13.39
N ALA A 279 -11.59 -50.44 13.05
CA ALA A 279 -12.77 -50.73 13.85
C ALA A 279 -13.52 -51.93 13.25
N ALA A 280 -13.65 -52.97 14.06
CA ALA A 280 -14.33 -54.23 13.75
C ALA A 280 -15.84 -54.03 13.61
N SER A 281 -16.40 -54.65 12.57
CA SER A 281 -17.84 -54.72 12.30
C SER A 281 -18.49 -55.78 13.20
N GLY A 282 -19.27 -55.34 14.19
CA GLY A 282 -20.15 -56.18 15.00
C GLY A 282 -21.59 -56.03 14.52
N GLN A 283 -22.13 -57.06 13.87
CA GLN A 283 -23.55 -57.13 13.50
C GLN A 283 -24.39 -57.49 14.74
N GLY A 284 -25.01 -56.47 15.35
CA GLY A 284 -26.08 -56.62 16.33
C GLY A 284 -27.44 -56.33 15.71
N LYS A 285 -28.28 -57.36 15.59
CA LYS A 285 -29.66 -57.31 15.09
C LYS A 285 -30.57 -56.96 16.28
N LEU A 286 -31.16 -55.77 16.34
CA LEU A 286 -32.13 -55.39 17.38
C LEU A 286 -33.37 -54.73 16.79
N SER A 287 -34.52 -55.20 17.30
CA SER A 287 -35.88 -54.97 16.85
C SER A 287 -36.36 -53.54 17.03
N ALA A 288 -37.19 -53.11 16.09
CA ALA A 288 -37.92 -51.85 16.08
C ALA A 288 -38.97 -51.81 17.20
N SER A 289 -38.99 -50.71 17.95
CA SER A 289 -40.14 -50.24 18.71
C SER A 289 -40.24 -48.74 18.49
N ASP A 290 -41.36 -48.33 17.90
CA ASP A 290 -41.74 -46.96 17.59
C ASP A 290 -41.76 -46.10 18.86
N VAL A 291 -40.86 -45.11 18.89
CA VAL A 291 -40.93 -43.97 19.82
C VAL A 291 -40.83 -42.71 18.96
N ASP A 292 -41.93 -41.95 18.91
CA ASP A 292 -42.00 -40.59 18.37
C ASP A 292 -41.08 -39.67 19.20
N VAL A 293 -39.79 -39.69 18.89
CA VAL A 293 -38.83 -38.69 19.38
C VAL A 293 -38.88 -37.52 18.40
N GLN A 294 -39.50 -36.43 18.85
CA GLN A 294 -39.38 -35.10 18.26
C GLN A 294 -37.89 -34.74 18.17
N SER A 295 -37.31 -35.11 17.03
CA SER A 295 -35.91 -34.96 16.72
C SER A 295 -35.65 -33.48 16.48
N ALA A 296 -35.33 -32.78 17.56
CA ALA A 296 -34.75 -31.45 17.50
C ALA A 296 -33.42 -31.60 16.75
N VAL A 297 -33.47 -31.35 15.43
CA VAL A 297 -32.31 -31.32 14.55
C VAL A 297 -31.40 -30.21 15.06
N ALA A 298 -30.48 -30.57 15.96
CA ALA A 298 -29.42 -29.72 16.44
C ALA A 298 -28.66 -29.24 15.21
N ARG A 299 -28.87 -27.98 14.82
CA ARG A 299 -28.08 -27.37 13.77
C ARG A 299 -26.62 -27.54 14.18
N PRO A 300 -25.75 -28.10 13.33
CA PRO A 300 -24.35 -28.25 13.66
C PRO A 300 -23.81 -26.87 13.99
N ILE A 301 -23.57 -26.62 15.28
CA ILE A 301 -23.06 -25.36 15.77
C ILE A 301 -21.69 -25.25 15.14
N THR A 302 -21.52 -24.27 14.27
CA THR A 302 -20.27 -24.01 13.58
C THR A 302 -19.36 -23.35 14.58
N GLN A 303 -18.80 -24.16 15.47
CA GLN A 303 -18.06 -23.72 16.62
C GLN A 303 -16.66 -23.33 16.15
N TYR A 304 -16.39 -22.03 16.16
CA TYR A 304 -15.03 -21.49 16.02
C TYR A 304 -14.15 -22.03 17.16
N PRO A 305 -12.84 -22.20 16.91
CA PRO A 305 -11.94 -22.55 17.99
C PRO A 305 -11.96 -21.46 19.07
N PRO A 306 -11.80 -21.82 20.35
CA PRO A 306 -11.70 -20.82 21.42
C PRO A 306 -10.45 -19.97 21.22
N THR A 307 -10.51 -18.73 21.71
CA THR A 307 -9.34 -17.84 21.79
C THR A 307 -8.23 -18.46 22.65
N LEU A 308 -6.98 -18.21 22.26
CA LEU A 308 -5.79 -18.78 22.90
C LEU A 308 -5.31 -17.91 24.07
N PHE A 309 -5.33 -16.58 23.92
CA PHE A 309 -4.73 -15.63 24.87
C PHE A 309 -5.76 -14.78 25.62
N SER A 310 -7.05 -15.08 25.42
CA SER A 310 -8.20 -14.40 26.03
C SER A 310 -9.41 -15.34 26.11
N ASP A 311 -10.47 -14.89 26.78
CA ASP A 311 -11.77 -15.59 26.86
C ASP A 311 -12.87 -14.96 25.98
N ALA A 312 -12.49 -14.08 25.05
CA ALA A 312 -13.44 -13.31 24.23
C ALA A 312 -14.18 -14.16 23.17
N ASN A 313 -13.63 -15.33 22.80
CA ASN A 313 -14.25 -16.28 21.85
C ASN A 313 -14.69 -15.64 20.53
N TYR A 314 -13.77 -14.94 19.87
CA TYR A 314 -14.02 -14.27 18.60
C TYR A 314 -14.46 -15.24 17.49
N GLN A 315 -15.35 -14.78 16.60
CA GLN A 315 -15.90 -15.56 15.47
C GLN A 315 -15.25 -15.21 14.12
N ALA A 316 -14.06 -14.61 14.15
CA ALA A 316 -13.26 -14.31 12.97
C ALA A 316 -11.97 -15.11 13.04
N SER A 317 -11.50 -15.66 11.93
CA SER A 317 -10.24 -16.39 11.90
C SER A 317 -9.05 -15.45 11.72
N CYS A 318 -7.95 -15.69 12.43
CA CYS A 318 -6.83 -14.76 12.43
C CYS A 318 -6.10 -14.71 11.10
N GLU A 319 -5.97 -15.83 10.38
CA GLU A 319 -5.38 -15.83 9.04
C GLU A 319 -6.21 -15.01 8.05
N GLY A 320 -7.53 -15.03 8.17
CA GLY A 320 -8.44 -14.28 7.31
C GLY A 320 -8.36 -12.77 7.55
N MET A 321 -8.26 -12.36 8.82
CA MET A 321 -8.10 -10.95 9.19
C MET A 321 -6.73 -10.41 8.79
N ALA A 322 -5.65 -11.13 9.11
CA ALA A 322 -4.29 -10.76 8.70
C ALA A 322 -4.13 -10.72 7.17
N ALA A 323 -4.74 -11.64 6.43
CA ALA A 323 -4.72 -11.60 4.96
C ALA A 323 -5.35 -10.31 4.44
N ARG A 324 -6.56 -9.98 4.91
CA ARG A 324 -7.26 -8.76 4.49
C ARG A 324 -6.48 -7.51 4.83
N ASP A 325 -5.87 -7.47 6.01
CA ASP A 325 -5.00 -6.39 6.42
C ASP A 325 -3.80 -6.25 5.47
N MET A 326 -3.08 -7.33 5.17
CA MET A 326 -1.98 -7.33 4.19
C MET A 326 -2.41 -6.82 2.81
N LYS A 327 -3.61 -7.19 2.35
CA LYS A 327 -4.13 -6.76 1.05
C LYS A 327 -4.59 -5.30 1.06
N ASN A 328 -5.27 -4.87 2.11
CA ASN A 328 -5.81 -3.53 2.20
C ASN A 328 -4.70 -2.55 2.55
N PHE A 329 -4.01 -2.72 3.68
CA PHE A 329 -2.98 -1.80 4.12
C PHE A 329 -1.76 -1.78 3.20
N ALA A 330 -1.02 -2.89 3.07
CA ALA A 330 0.19 -2.90 2.27
C ALA A 330 -0.08 -2.78 0.77
N GLY A 331 -1.22 -3.32 0.30
CA GLY A 331 -1.67 -3.15 -1.08
C GLY A 331 -2.02 -1.69 -1.40
N ASP A 332 -2.77 -0.99 -0.55
CA ASP A 332 -3.12 0.41 -0.76
C ASP A 332 -1.88 1.31 -0.72
N VAL A 333 -0.93 1.05 0.20
CA VAL A 333 0.36 1.77 0.22
C VAL A 333 1.13 1.54 -1.08
N GLY A 334 1.14 0.31 -1.61
CA GLY A 334 1.72 -0.02 -2.92
C GLY A 334 1.08 0.77 -4.05
N PHE A 335 -0.25 0.75 -4.16
CA PHE A 335 -0.99 1.47 -5.20
C PHE A 335 -0.83 2.99 -5.08
N GLN A 336 -0.90 3.55 -3.87
CA GLN A 336 -0.70 4.98 -3.63
C GLN A 336 0.70 5.41 -4.09
N THR A 337 1.73 4.63 -3.74
CA THR A 337 3.12 4.90 -4.14
C THR A 337 3.29 4.83 -5.67
N PHE A 338 2.64 3.86 -6.32
CA PHE A 338 2.63 3.73 -7.78
C PHE A 338 2.02 4.96 -8.46
N TYR A 339 0.81 5.36 -8.06
CA TYR A 339 0.13 6.52 -8.62
C TYR A 339 0.85 7.83 -8.33
N GLN A 340 1.42 7.99 -7.13
CA GLN A 340 2.30 9.12 -6.83
C GLN A 340 3.46 9.20 -7.81
N GLY A 341 4.11 8.07 -8.09
CA GLY A 341 5.17 7.98 -9.10
C GLY A 341 4.72 8.40 -10.50
N ILE A 342 3.54 7.94 -10.94
CA ILE A 342 2.93 8.35 -12.23
C ILE A 342 2.71 9.86 -12.27
N TYR A 343 2.09 10.45 -11.25
CA TYR A 343 1.81 11.88 -11.21
C TYR A 343 3.09 12.72 -11.29
N LEU A 344 4.17 12.32 -10.60
CA LEU A 344 5.45 13.01 -10.68
C LEU A 344 6.04 12.99 -12.09
N VAL A 345 5.96 11.86 -12.79
CA VAL A 345 6.42 11.75 -14.18
C VAL A 345 5.57 12.62 -15.11
N LEU A 346 4.23 12.59 -14.97
CA LEU A 346 3.33 13.42 -15.78
C LEU A 346 3.59 14.91 -15.60
N VAL A 347 3.78 15.37 -14.35
CA VAL A 347 4.12 16.77 -14.06
C VAL A 347 5.48 17.15 -14.65
N ALA A 348 6.49 16.28 -14.56
CA ALA A 348 7.80 16.53 -15.16
C ALA A 348 7.73 16.63 -16.70
N ILE A 349 6.92 15.79 -17.34
CA ILE A 349 6.67 15.85 -18.79
C ILE A 349 5.95 17.15 -19.16
N ALA A 350 4.86 17.49 -18.46
CA ALA A 350 4.09 18.70 -18.71
C ALA A 350 4.93 19.97 -18.55
N THR A 351 5.73 20.06 -17.48
CA THR A 351 6.67 21.19 -17.27
C THR A 351 7.76 21.23 -18.35
N GLY A 352 8.20 20.09 -18.87
CA GLY A 352 9.09 20.01 -20.03
C GLY A 352 8.47 20.62 -21.30
N PHE A 353 7.23 20.25 -21.63
CA PHE A 353 6.51 20.81 -22.77
C PHE A 353 6.23 22.30 -22.63
N LEU A 354 5.81 22.76 -21.46
CA LEU A 354 5.58 24.19 -21.18
C LEU A 354 6.84 25.02 -21.42
N LYS A 355 8.03 24.48 -21.10
CA LYS A 355 9.30 25.13 -21.43
C LYS A 355 9.57 25.20 -22.92
N LEU A 356 9.32 24.11 -23.66
CA LEU A 356 9.49 24.10 -25.12
C LEU A 356 8.61 25.16 -25.79
N ILE A 357 7.34 25.27 -25.37
CA ILE A 357 6.42 26.30 -25.85
C ILE A 357 6.95 27.70 -25.51
N GLY A 358 7.47 27.91 -24.30
CA GLY A 358 8.11 29.17 -23.91
C GLY A 358 9.28 29.58 -24.81
N PHE A 359 10.08 28.62 -25.28
CA PHE A 359 11.16 28.90 -26.24
C PHE A 359 10.63 29.25 -27.64
N CYS A 360 9.54 28.63 -28.07
CA CYS A 360 8.92 28.95 -29.35
C CYS A 360 8.33 30.36 -29.36
N VAL A 361 7.61 30.76 -28.31
CA VAL A 361 6.94 32.08 -28.25
C VAL A 361 7.92 33.24 -28.09
N ARG A 362 9.02 33.06 -27.34
CA ARG A 362 9.98 34.14 -27.10
C ARG A 362 10.78 34.53 -28.35
N LYS A 363 10.92 33.63 -29.33
CA LYS A 363 11.70 33.88 -30.56
C LYS A 363 11.09 34.96 -31.46
N ASP A 364 9.77 35.17 -31.38
CA ASP A 364 9.08 36.12 -32.26
C ASP A 364 9.33 37.58 -31.84
N GLN A 365 9.55 37.86 -30.56
CA GLN A 365 9.77 39.23 -30.06
C GLN A 365 11.13 39.83 -30.44
N GLU A 366 12.17 39.00 -30.60
CA GLU A 366 13.50 39.50 -31.01
C GLU A 366 13.56 39.87 -32.49
N ASN A 367 12.66 39.31 -33.32
CA ASN A 367 12.59 39.62 -34.76
C ASN A 367 11.80 40.90 -35.03
N GLU A 368 10.76 41.21 -34.24
CA GLU A 368 9.94 42.39 -34.43
C GLU A 368 10.71 43.70 -34.16
N PHE A 369 11.60 43.71 -33.17
CA PHE A 369 12.43 44.89 -32.84
C PHE A 369 13.55 45.20 -33.87
N LYS A 370 13.79 44.29 -34.83
CA LYS A 370 14.82 44.45 -35.87
C LYS A 370 14.27 44.88 -37.23
N THR A 371 13.00 45.28 -37.35
CA THR A 371 12.54 45.94 -38.58
C THR A 371 12.96 47.42 -38.55
N PRO A 372 13.99 47.84 -39.32
CA PRO A 372 14.29 49.26 -39.47
C PRO A 372 13.11 49.92 -40.19
N VAL A 373 12.52 50.92 -39.54
CA VAL A 373 11.62 51.87 -40.20
C VAL A 373 12.49 52.68 -41.15
N PHE A 374 12.43 52.37 -42.45
CA PHE A 374 13.03 53.16 -43.52
C PHE A 374 11.98 54.09 -44.14
#